data_AF-X6LBI7-F1
#
_entry.id   AF-X6LBI7-F1
#
_cell.length_a   1.000
_cell.length_b   1.000
_cell.length_c   1.000
_cell.angle_alpha   90.00
_cell.angle_beta   90.00
_cell.angle_gamma   90.00
#
_symmetry.space_group_name_H-M   'P 1'
#
loop_
_entity.id
_entity.type
_entity.pdbx_description
1 polymer ?
#
loop_
_entity_poly.entity_id
_entity_poly.type
_entity_poly.pdbx_seq_one_letter_code
_entity_poly.pdbx_strand_id
1 'polypeptide(L)'
;GDVKKLKKELIAVMTSITNAQRQELKQKFVTTAKNLKKVPLESAIHTALGKRGKTTSILVTMLTPTADYRAQMLHEGLKQLPLLIEVICTCTNQQLQETIRAYSTLFKHDMLQDVHKATKSKKNLNSMLSTILKANRPESSQVNVAEAIQDATLLKEKGETAKPDPHVWE
;
A
#
# COMPACT_ATOMS: atom_id res chain seq x y z
N GLY A 1 -10.82 28.97 18.64
CA GLY A 1 -9.48 29.50 18.32
C GLY A 1 -8.43 28.40 18.31
N ASP A 2 -8.30 27.67 19.42
CA ASP A 2 -7.14 26.82 19.69
C ASP A 2 -7.06 25.53 18.85
N VAL A 3 -8.16 24.78 18.74
CA VAL A 3 -8.21 23.52 17.95
C VAL A 3 -7.87 23.74 16.48
N LYS A 4 -8.29 24.87 15.89
CA LYS A 4 -8.00 25.20 14.49
C LYS A 4 -6.51 25.51 14.28
N LYS A 5 -5.87 26.15 15.25
CA LYS A 5 -4.43 26.43 15.24
C LYS A 5 -3.64 25.13 15.40
N LEU A 6 -3.97 24.32 16.41
CA LEU A 6 -3.35 23.01 16.65
C LEU A 6 -3.45 22.10 15.42
N LYS A 7 -4.62 22.05 14.79
CA LYS A 7 -4.83 21.29 13.56
C LYS A 7 -3.87 21.72 12.45
N LYS A 8 -3.66 23.03 12.25
CA LYS A 8 -2.75 23.56 11.22
C LYS A 8 -1.29 23.20 11.52
N GLU A 9 -0.88 23.31 12.78
CA GLU A 9 0.48 22.97 13.22
C GLU A 9 0.76 21.46 13.07
N LEU A 10 -0.19 20.61 13.47
CA LEU A 10 -0.06 19.15 13.29
C LEU A 10 0.05 18.77 11.82
N ILE A 11 -0.75 19.38 10.93
CA ILE A 11 -0.62 19.15 9.49
C ILE A 11 0.78 19.53 9.02
N ALA A 12 1.26 20.73 9.36
CA ALA A 12 2.57 21.21 8.93
C ALA A 12 3.72 20.29 9.36
N VAL A 13 3.68 19.80 10.61
CA VAL A 13 4.67 18.84 11.10
C VAL A 13 4.54 17.51 10.37
N MET A 14 3.33 16.94 10.29
CA MET A 14 3.12 15.61 9.72
C MET A 14 3.47 15.52 8.24
N THR A 15 3.27 16.60 7.47
CA THR A 15 3.58 16.67 6.04
C THR A 15 5.04 17.02 5.73
N SER A 16 5.83 17.47 6.72
CA SER A 16 7.24 17.83 6.51
C SER A 16 8.23 16.71 6.85
N ILE A 17 7.74 15.60 7.41
CA ILE A 17 8.57 14.46 7.82
C ILE A 17 8.21 13.19 7.04
N THR A 18 9.15 12.26 6.93
CA THR A 18 8.95 10.94 6.30
C THR A 18 8.13 10.00 7.18
N ASN A 19 7.63 8.89 6.62
CA ASN A 19 6.93 7.88 7.42
C ASN A 19 7.85 7.28 8.51
N ALA A 20 9.12 7.01 8.18
CA ALA A 20 10.10 6.52 9.14
C ALA A 20 10.26 7.49 10.34
N GLN A 21 10.40 8.79 10.06
CA GLN A 21 10.44 9.82 11.10
C GLN A 21 9.12 9.91 11.88
N ARG A 22 7.96 9.68 11.25
CA ARG A 22 6.68 9.56 11.95
C ARG A 22 6.66 8.36 12.91
N GLN A 23 7.23 7.22 12.53
CA GLN A 23 7.34 6.07 13.44
C GLN A 23 8.22 6.39 14.65
N GLU A 24 9.36 7.07 14.43
CA GLU A 24 10.19 7.55 15.55
C GLU A 24 9.43 8.54 16.44
N LEU A 25 8.70 9.48 15.84
CA LEU A 25 7.90 10.46 16.58
C LEU A 25 6.87 9.77 17.48
N LYS A 26 6.20 8.73 17.00
CA LYS A 26 5.26 7.93 17.80
C LYS A 26 5.94 7.34 19.02
N GLN A 27 7.10 6.70 18.83
CA GLN A 27 7.84 6.09 19.93
C GLN A 27 8.29 7.14 20.93
N LYS A 28 8.93 8.23 20.45
CA LYS A 28 9.39 9.34 21.30
C LYS A 28 8.25 9.99 22.08
N PHE A 29 7.07 10.14 21.48
CA PHE A 29 5.88 10.68 22.16
C PHE A 29 5.40 9.78 23.31
N VAL A 30 5.40 8.47 23.09
CA VAL A 30 4.99 7.50 24.13
C VAL A 30 6.01 7.41 25.26
N THR A 31 7.30 7.54 24.96
CA THR A 31 8.38 7.41 25.96
C THR A 31 8.72 8.72 26.67
N THR A 32 8.20 9.87 26.22
CA THR A 32 8.49 11.17 26.82
C THR A 32 7.95 11.26 28.25
N ALA A 33 8.74 11.80 29.18
CA ALA A 33 8.36 11.94 30.60
C ALA A 33 7.08 12.76 30.84
N LYS A 34 6.74 13.68 29.91
CA LYS A 34 5.49 14.45 29.94
C LYS A 34 4.24 13.58 29.68
N ASN A 35 4.41 12.41 29.05
CA ASN A 35 3.32 11.46 28.77
C ASN A 35 3.30 10.35 29.84
N LEU A 36 2.95 10.74 31.07
CA LEU A 36 2.96 9.84 32.24
C LEU A 36 2.15 8.55 32.03
N LYS A 37 1.05 8.64 31.27
CA LYS A 37 0.14 7.52 30.96
C LYS A 37 0.55 6.70 29.74
N LYS A 38 1.67 7.03 29.08
CA LYS A 38 2.16 6.39 27.84
C LYS A 38 1.06 6.29 26.77
N VAL A 39 0.26 7.36 26.65
CA VAL A 39 -0.86 7.40 25.69
C VAL A 39 -0.29 7.34 24.27
N PRO A 40 -0.82 6.48 23.39
CA PRO A 40 -0.44 6.46 21.97
C PRO A 40 -0.72 7.80 21.30
N LEU A 41 0.14 8.21 20.37
CA LEU A 41 0.00 9.48 19.65
C LEU A 41 -1.33 9.56 18.88
N GLU A 42 -1.78 8.45 18.32
CA GLU A 42 -3.07 8.33 17.62
C GLU A 42 -4.25 8.65 18.55
N SER A 43 -4.20 8.14 19.78
CA SER A 43 -5.24 8.37 20.80
C SER A 43 -5.24 9.83 21.26
N ALA A 44 -4.06 10.42 21.41
CA ALA A 44 -3.92 11.85 21.72
C ALA A 44 -4.50 12.73 20.60
N ILE A 45 -4.23 12.41 19.33
CA ILE A 45 -4.78 13.12 18.16
C ILE A 45 -6.32 12.97 18.12
N HIS A 46 -6.85 11.78 18.36
CA HIS A 46 -8.29 11.55 18.43
C HIS A 46 -8.98 12.34 19.53
N THR A 47 -8.32 12.49 20.68
CA THR A 47 -8.83 13.28 21.81
C THR A 47 -8.80 14.77 21.48
N ALA A 48 -7.72 15.25 20.86
CA ALA A 48 -7.53 16.66 20.58
C ALA A 48 -8.40 17.19 19.41
N LEU A 49 -8.57 16.40 18.35
CA LEU A 49 -9.26 16.83 17.13
C LEU A 49 -10.64 16.16 16.93
N GLY A 50 -11.00 15.21 17.78
CA GLY A 50 -12.21 14.41 17.65
C GLY A 50 -12.09 13.27 16.64
N LYS A 51 -12.73 12.13 16.93
CA LYS A 51 -12.62 10.88 16.15
C LYS A 51 -13.23 10.94 14.74
N ARG A 52 -14.24 11.78 14.52
CA ARG A 52 -15.06 11.76 13.29
C ARG A 52 -14.57 12.69 12.17
N GLY A 53 -13.47 13.42 12.38
CA GLY A 53 -12.97 14.38 11.40
C GLY A 53 -12.15 13.72 10.28
N LYS A 54 -12.41 14.08 9.00
CA LYS A 54 -11.60 13.63 7.85
C LYS A 54 -10.11 13.89 8.05
N THR A 55 -9.76 15.07 8.56
CA THR A 55 -8.36 15.41 8.85
C THR A 55 -7.78 14.56 9.97
N THR A 56 -8.54 14.26 11.03
CA THR A 56 -8.09 13.38 12.10
C THR A 56 -7.78 11.99 11.54
N SER A 57 -8.67 11.46 10.69
CA SER A 57 -8.46 10.18 10.00
C SER A 57 -7.15 10.19 9.22
N ILE A 58 -6.95 11.19 8.35
CA ILE A 58 -5.72 11.31 7.54
C ILE A 58 -4.47 11.40 8.42
N LEU A 59 -4.47 12.22 9.47
CA LEU A 59 -3.33 12.37 10.37
C LEU A 59 -2.98 11.06 11.07
N VAL A 60 -3.98 10.29 11.50
CA VAL A 60 -3.77 8.98 12.12
C VAL A 60 -3.29 7.97 11.09
N THR A 61 -3.84 7.95 9.87
CA THR A 61 -3.35 7.09 8.79
C THR A 61 -1.90 7.39 8.42
N MET A 62 -1.47 8.66 8.46
CA MET A 62 -0.07 9.03 8.22
C MET A 62 0.89 8.44 9.26
N LEU A 63 0.39 8.11 10.46
CA LEU A 63 1.15 7.44 11.53
C LEU A 63 1.23 5.92 11.34
N THR A 64 0.49 5.33 10.41
CA THR A 64 0.57 3.90 10.12
C THR A 64 1.87 3.59 9.36
N PRO A 65 2.60 2.52 9.73
CA PRO A 65 3.73 2.03 8.93
C PRO A 65 3.32 1.81 7.48
N THR A 66 4.20 2.12 6.52
CA THR A 66 3.82 2.05 5.11
C THR A 66 3.41 0.65 4.66
N ALA A 67 4.10 -0.39 5.15
CA ALA A 67 3.76 -1.79 4.84
C ALA A 67 2.36 -2.17 5.36
N ASP A 68 2.03 -1.75 6.59
CA ASP A 68 0.73 -1.98 7.23
C ASP A 68 -0.40 -1.26 6.47
N TYR A 69 -0.17 -0.01 6.07
CA TYR A 69 -1.14 0.74 5.28
C TYR A 69 -1.39 0.09 3.91
N ARG A 70 -0.33 -0.35 3.22
CA ARG A 70 -0.49 -1.11 1.96
C ARG A 70 -1.24 -2.42 2.19
N ALA A 71 -0.98 -3.14 3.28
CA ALA A 71 -1.69 -4.36 3.60
C ALA A 71 -3.19 -4.10 3.84
N GLN A 72 -3.55 -2.99 4.51
CA GLN A 72 -4.94 -2.56 4.67
C GLN A 72 -5.60 -2.24 3.32
N MET A 73 -4.93 -1.47 2.45
CA MET A 73 -5.42 -1.17 1.10
C MET A 73 -5.58 -2.43 0.25
N LEU A 74 -4.67 -3.38 0.37
CA LEU A 74 -4.77 -4.67 -0.33
C LEU A 74 -5.95 -5.48 0.17
N HIS A 75 -6.18 -5.53 1.49
CA HIS A 75 -7.32 -6.22 2.08
C HIS A 75 -8.66 -5.62 1.62
N GLU A 76 -8.74 -4.29 1.54
CA GLU A 76 -9.90 -3.61 0.94
C GLU A 76 -10.01 -3.92 -0.56
N GLY A 77 -8.89 -3.93 -1.27
CA GLY A 77 -8.77 -4.26 -2.68
C GLY A 77 -9.23 -5.67 -3.05
N LEU A 78 -9.27 -6.62 -2.11
CA LEU A 78 -9.84 -7.96 -2.37
C LEU A 78 -11.31 -7.90 -2.82
N LYS A 79 -12.03 -6.82 -2.48
CA LYS A 79 -13.40 -6.55 -2.93
C LYS A 79 -13.47 -5.59 -4.13
N GLN A 80 -12.38 -4.90 -4.42
CA GLN A 80 -12.29 -3.87 -5.46
C GLN A 80 -11.04 -4.11 -6.30
N LEU A 81 -11.22 -4.81 -7.41
CA LEU A 81 -10.15 -5.23 -8.30
C LEU A 81 -9.19 -4.10 -8.74
N PRO A 82 -9.66 -2.87 -9.06
CA PRO A 82 -8.76 -1.79 -9.44
C PRO A 82 -7.75 -1.42 -8.35
N LEU A 83 -8.20 -1.33 -7.09
CA LEU A 83 -7.33 -1.02 -5.95
C LEU A 83 -6.31 -2.14 -5.70
N LEU A 84 -6.74 -3.40 -5.86
CA LEU A 84 -5.83 -4.54 -5.73
C LEU A 84 -4.69 -4.50 -6.75
N ILE A 85 -5.02 -4.21 -8.01
CA ILE A 85 -4.05 -4.07 -9.09
C ILE A 85 -3.11 -2.89 -8.81
N GLU A 86 -3.65 -1.74 -8.40
CA GLU A 86 -2.87 -0.55 -8.08
C GLU A 86 -1.82 -0.84 -7.02
N VAL A 87 -2.21 -1.44 -5.90
CA VAL A 87 -1.29 -1.74 -4.80
C VAL A 87 -0.22 -2.75 -5.24
N ILE A 88 -0.60 -3.84 -5.92
CA ILE A 88 0.34 -4.91 -6.28
C ILE A 88 1.33 -4.48 -7.37
N CYS A 89 0.86 -3.78 -8.40
CA CYS A 89 1.67 -3.45 -9.58
C CYS A 89 2.59 -2.24 -9.38
N THR A 90 2.34 -1.40 -8.37
CA THR A 90 3.18 -0.22 -8.07
C THR A 90 4.26 -0.48 -7.01
N CYS A 91 4.17 -1.59 -6.28
CA CYS A 91 5.14 -1.93 -5.25
C CYS A 91 6.40 -2.54 -5.84
N THR A 92 7.58 -2.15 -5.33
CA THR A 92 8.85 -2.86 -5.58
C THR A 92 8.84 -4.27 -4.96
N ASN A 93 9.81 -5.11 -5.33
CA ASN A 93 9.98 -6.45 -4.77
C ASN A 93 10.10 -6.39 -3.24
N GLN A 94 10.92 -5.48 -2.72
CA GLN A 94 11.07 -5.28 -1.27
C GLN A 94 9.73 -4.85 -0.63
N GLN A 95 9.04 -3.89 -1.23
CA GLN A 95 7.76 -3.40 -0.72
C GLN A 95 6.69 -4.50 -0.69
N LEU A 96 6.65 -5.37 -1.71
CA LEU A 96 5.75 -6.53 -1.74
C LEU A 96 6.06 -7.50 -0.60
N GLN A 97 7.34 -7.82 -0.37
CA GLN A 97 7.74 -8.71 0.73
C GLN A 97 7.37 -8.14 2.10
N GLU A 98 7.58 -6.84 2.32
CA GLU A 98 7.15 -6.15 3.53
C GLU A 98 5.63 -6.18 3.70
N THR A 99 4.87 -5.93 2.62
CA THR A 99 3.41 -5.94 2.64
C THR A 99 2.84 -7.35 2.88
N ILE A 100 3.44 -8.40 2.33
CA ILE A 100 3.05 -9.80 2.60
C ILE A 100 3.19 -10.11 4.10
N ARG A 101 4.31 -9.72 4.71
CA ARG A 101 4.55 -9.92 6.16
C ARG A 101 3.59 -9.12 7.02
N ALA A 102 3.35 -7.85 6.65
CA ALA A 102 2.41 -6.98 7.35
C ALA A 102 0.98 -7.53 7.27
N TYR A 103 0.55 -7.98 6.08
CA TYR A 103 -0.76 -8.58 5.88
C TYR A 103 -0.98 -9.81 6.75
N SER A 104 -0.02 -10.73 6.78
CA SER A 104 -0.06 -11.92 7.65
C SER A 104 -0.14 -11.54 9.13
N THR A 105 0.60 -10.51 9.54
CA THR A 105 0.60 -10.04 10.93
C THR A 105 -0.73 -9.42 11.34
N LEU A 106 -1.31 -8.57 10.48
CA LEU A 106 -2.52 -7.79 10.75
C LEU A 106 -3.79 -8.64 10.64
N PHE A 107 -3.90 -9.47 9.61
CA PHE A 107 -5.12 -10.21 9.30
C PHE A 107 -5.05 -11.69 9.69
N LYS A 108 -3.88 -12.19 10.12
CA LYS A 108 -3.65 -13.62 10.42
C LYS A 108 -3.98 -14.56 9.25
N HIS A 109 -3.89 -14.04 8.04
CA HIS A 109 -4.27 -14.71 6.79
C HIS A 109 -3.09 -14.71 5.81
N ASP A 110 -3.13 -15.59 4.81
CA ASP A 110 -2.15 -15.63 3.74
C ASP A 110 -2.58 -14.70 2.60
N MET A 111 -1.77 -13.65 2.36
CA MET A 111 -2.04 -12.66 1.34
C MET A 111 -2.11 -13.27 -0.07
N LEU A 112 -1.22 -14.20 -0.40
CA LEU A 112 -1.15 -14.79 -1.73
C LEU A 112 -2.39 -15.65 -2.00
N GLN A 113 -2.83 -16.42 -1.01
CA GLN A 113 -4.05 -17.21 -1.10
C GLN A 113 -5.29 -16.32 -1.23
N ASP A 114 -5.37 -15.24 -0.48
CA ASP A 114 -6.51 -14.31 -0.52
C ASP A 114 -6.60 -13.63 -1.90
N VAL A 115 -5.47 -13.15 -2.44
CA VAL A 115 -5.41 -12.58 -3.80
C VAL A 115 -5.77 -13.62 -4.86
N HIS A 116 -5.27 -14.84 -4.72
CA HIS A 116 -5.58 -15.93 -5.64
C HIS A 116 -7.09 -16.25 -5.65
N LYS A 117 -7.71 -16.35 -4.46
CA LYS A 117 -9.15 -16.60 -4.33
C LYS A 117 -9.99 -15.45 -4.88
N ALA A 118 -9.59 -14.21 -4.61
CA ALA A 118 -10.31 -13.01 -5.05
C ALA A 118 -10.30 -12.85 -6.59
N THR A 119 -9.26 -13.32 -7.26
CA THR A 119 -9.09 -13.15 -8.71
C THR A 119 -9.31 -14.42 -9.52
N LYS A 120 -9.74 -15.52 -8.89
CA LYS A 120 -9.87 -16.85 -9.50
C LYS A 120 -10.72 -16.91 -10.78
N SER A 121 -11.73 -16.04 -10.91
CA SER A 121 -12.60 -15.98 -12.09
C SER A 121 -11.93 -15.35 -13.31
N LYS A 122 -10.84 -14.60 -13.12
CA LYS A 122 -10.09 -13.89 -14.16
C LYS A 122 -8.72 -14.54 -14.33
N LYS A 123 -8.66 -15.68 -15.02
CA LYS A 123 -7.47 -16.56 -15.12
C LYS A 123 -6.17 -15.81 -15.47
N ASN A 124 -6.20 -14.95 -16.49
CA ASN A 124 -5.02 -14.20 -16.92
C ASN A 124 -4.54 -13.22 -15.85
N LEU A 125 -5.47 -12.47 -15.25
CA LEU A 125 -5.17 -11.53 -14.17
C LEU A 125 -4.64 -12.25 -12.93
N ASN A 126 -5.26 -13.36 -12.55
CA ASN A 126 -4.84 -14.20 -11.43
C ASN A 126 -3.39 -14.69 -11.61
N SER A 127 -3.06 -15.19 -12.81
CA SER A 127 -1.72 -15.65 -13.16
C SER A 127 -0.70 -14.51 -13.14
N MET A 128 -1.06 -13.35 -13.69
CA MET A 128 -0.24 -12.15 -13.69
C MET A 128 0.07 -11.69 -12.27
N LEU A 129 -0.96 -11.47 -11.43
CA LEU A 129 -0.79 -11.02 -10.05
C LEU A 129 0.01 -12.04 -9.23
N SER A 130 -0.25 -13.35 -9.40
CA SER A 130 0.53 -14.40 -8.73
C SER A 130 2.01 -14.37 -9.12
N THR A 131 2.33 -14.00 -10.36
CA THR A 131 3.72 -13.84 -10.81
C THR A 131 4.39 -12.61 -10.20
N ILE A 132 3.67 -11.48 -10.17
CA ILE A 132 4.15 -10.23 -9.56
C ILE A 132 4.41 -10.42 -8.04
N LEU A 133 3.52 -11.13 -7.35
CA LEU A 133 3.62 -11.43 -5.92
C LEU A 133 4.81 -12.32 -5.53
N LYS A 134 5.47 -12.98 -6.49
CA LYS A 134 6.75 -13.66 -6.24
C LYS A 134 7.88 -12.68 -5.92
N ALA A 135 7.69 -11.38 -6.21
CA ALA A 135 8.65 -10.31 -5.92
C ALA A 135 10.05 -10.59 -6.47
N ASN A 136 10.11 -11.10 -7.71
CA ASN A 136 11.36 -11.42 -8.42
C ASN A 136 11.45 -10.68 -9.76
N ARG A 137 10.93 -9.44 -9.83
CA ARG A 137 11.06 -8.63 -11.05
C ARG A 137 12.49 -8.09 -11.18
N PRO A 138 13.04 -7.95 -12.39
CA PRO A 138 14.26 -7.19 -12.57
C PRO A 138 14.00 -5.71 -12.24
N GLU A 139 14.68 -5.18 -11.22
CA GLU A 139 14.56 -3.77 -10.79
C GLU A 139 15.78 -2.93 -11.17
N SER A 140 16.65 -3.49 -12.02
CA SER A 140 17.80 -2.78 -12.58
C SER A 140 17.36 -1.72 -13.59
N SER A 141 18.09 -0.61 -13.64
CA SER A 141 17.92 0.43 -14.68
C SER A 141 18.65 0.12 -15.98
N GLN A 142 19.35 -1.02 -16.06
CA GLN A 142 20.07 -1.45 -17.26
C GLN A 142 19.09 -1.98 -18.31
N VAL A 143 19.22 -1.51 -19.55
CA VAL A 143 18.33 -1.88 -20.65
C VAL A 143 19.08 -2.72 -21.67
N ASN A 144 18.55 -3.90 -21.98
CA ASN A 144 18.99 -4.70 -23.13
C ASN A 144 18.12 -4.33 -24.34
N VAL A 145 18.70 -3.56 -25.28
CA VAL A 145 17.98 -3.06 -26.46
C VAL A 145 17.52 -4.20 -27.38
N ALA A 146 18.31 -5.27 -27.50
CA ALA A 146 17.96 -6.40 -28.36
C ALA A 146 16.74 -7.16 -27.82
N GLU A 147 16.72 -7.44 -26.51
CA GLU A 147 15.56 -8.03 -25.84
C GLU A 147 14.33 -7.12 -25.92
N ALA A 148 14.51 -5.80 -25.74
CA ALA A 148 13.39 -4.85 -25.85
C ALA A 148 12.76 -4.83 -27.25
N ILE A 149 13.56 -4.92 -28.32
CA ILE A 149 13.05 -5.03 -29.70
C ILE A 149 12.31 -6.35 -29.90
N GLN A 150 12.87 -7.46 -29.39
CA GLN A 150 12.25 -8.77 -29.46
C GLN A 150 10.89 -8.79 -28.73
N ASP A 151 10.83 -8.25 -27.52
CA ASP A 151 9.59 -8.14 -26.74
C ASP A 151 8.55 -7.27 -27.45
N ALA A 152 8.96 -6.13 -28.04
CA ALA A 152 8.07 -5.26 -28.78
C ALA A 152 7.46 -5.95 -30.01
N THR A 153 8.26 -6.68 -30.79
CA THR A 153 7.78 -7.45 -31.95
C THR A 153 6.82 -8.54 -31.50
N LEU A 154 7.17 -9.29 -30.45
CA LEU A 154 6.32 -10.36 -29.91
C LEU A 154 4.98 -9.83 -29.38
N LEU A 155 4.99 -8.69 -28.68
CA LEU A 155 3.79 -8.03 -28.19
C LEU A 155 2.89 -7.57 -29.34
N LYS A 156 3.47 -7.02 -30.42
CA LYS A 156 2.72 -6.61 -31.60
C LYS A 156 2.04 -7.80 -32.29
N GLU A 157 2.80 -8.85 -32.60
CA GLU A 157 2.28 -10.05 -33.27
C GLU A 157 1.17 -10.73 -32.45
N LYS A 158 1.38 -10.88 -31.14
CA LYS A 158 0.36 -11.45 -30.24
C LYS A 158 -0.85 -10.54 -30.08
N GLY A 159 -0.66 -9.22 -30.08
CA GLY A 159 -1.75 -8.25 -29.99
C GLY A 159 -2.63 -8.22 -31.24
N GLU A 160 -2.02 -8.31 -32.43
CA GLU A 160 -2.74 -8.31 -33.71
C GLU A 160 -3.46 -9.64 -33.99
N THR A 161 -2.94 -10.76 -33.47
CA THR A 161 -3.53 -12.10 -33.64
C THR A 161 -4.52 -12.48 -32.54
N ALA A 162 -4.46 -11.84 -31.37
CA ALA A 162 -5.44 -12.04 -30.31
C ALA A 162 -6.75 -11.35 -30.69
N LYS A 163 -7.85 -12.11 -30.77
CA LYS A 163 -9.18 -11.51 -30.77
C LYS A 163 -9.35 -10.75 -29.44
N PRO A 164 -9.74 -9.46 -29.44
CA PRO A 164 -10.09 -8.79 -28.21
C PRO A 164 -11.28 -9.52 -27.62
N ASP A 165 -11.06 -10.25 -26.52
CA ASP A 165 -12.13 -10.87 -25.76
C ASP A 165 -12.85 -9.75 -24.98
N PRO A 166 -14.11 -9.43 -25.33
CA PRO A 166 -14.83 -8.31 -24.74
C PRO A 166 -15.12 -8.49 -23.25
N HIS A 167 -14.88 -9.67 -22.68
CA HIS A 167 -15.14 -9.97 -21.27
C HIS A 167 -13.86 -10.04 -20.40
N VAL A 168 -12.69 -9.66 -20.93
CA VAL A 168 -11.43 -9.67 -20.14
C VAL A 168 -11.42 -8.61 -19.04
N TRP A 169 -12.17 -7.52 -19.23
CA TRP A 169 -12.12 -6.33 -18.37
C TRP A 169 -13.44 -6.00 -17.65
N GLU A 170 -14.49 -6.79 -17.85
CA GLU A 170 -15.73 -6.77 -17.04
C GLU A 170 -15.59 -7.70 -15.81
#